data_AF-A0A1G2W5C5-F1
#
_entry.id   AF-A0A1G2W5C5-F1
#
_cell.length_a   1.000
_cell.length_b   1.000
_cell.length_c   1.000
_cell.angle_alpha   90.00
_cell.angle_beta   90.00
_cell.angle_gamma   90.00
#
_symmetry.space_group_name_H-M   'P 1'
#
loop_
_entity.id
_entity.type
_entity.pdbx_description
1 polymer ?
#
loop_
_entity_poly.entity_id
_entity_poly.type
_entity_poly.pdbx_seq_one_letter_code
_entity_poly.pdbx_strand_id
1 'polypeptide(L)'
;MRRVLAALALAALVLGGCQTLPRVPYGLETLNAASPDYRYNFIEPGTRVRFLGDIGGVGREHPSGELQLLPLSGGGANGAYGAGVMYGWGRRGDRPEFDVVTGVSAGALIAPFVFAGSAFDPALREAFTDGRAKNLLRSRGLGALLWPGVFKPEPLRKLITNSVTPGLVEAVGAEHRKGRRLYIATTSLDTQTQVVWDMGALAQRTDPESRQLFQNILIASSSIPGVFPPYC
;
A
#
# COMPACT_ATOMS: atom_id res chain seq x y z
N MET A 1 -38.94 36.24 10.56
CA MET A 1 -37.71 36.35 9.73
C MET A 1 -36.59 35.38 10.13
N ARG A 2 -36.09 35.36 11.37
CA ARG A 2 -34.95 34.49 11.78
C ARG A 2 -35.13 32.98 11.53
N ARG A 3 -36.33 32.43 11.73
CA ARG A 3 -36.63 31.00 11.50
C ARG A 3 -36.66 30.60 10.02
N VAL A 4 -37.08 31.51 9.14
CA VAL A 4 -37.12 31.31 7.68
C VAL A 4 -35.70 31.35 7.10
N LEU A 5 -34.87 32.28 7.59
CA LEU A 5 -33.45 32.35 7.24
C LEU A 5 -32.67 31.10 7.69
N ALA A 6 -32.98 30.56 8.87
CA ALA A 6 -32.38 29.32 9.36
C ALA A 6 -32.79 28.09 8.52
N ALA A 7 -34.07 28.01 8.10
CA ALA A 7 -34.55 26.94 7.23
C ALA A 7 -33.93 27.00 5.83
N LEU A 8 -33.75 28.20 5.27
CA LEU A 8 -33.07 28.41 3.98
C LEU A 8 -31.58 28.05 4.03
N ALA A 9 -30.90 28.38 5.13
CA ALA A 9 -29.50 28.00 5.33
C ALA A 9 -29.33 26.47 5.45
N LEU A 10 -30.26 25.79 6.15
CA LEU A 10 -30.27 24.34 6.27
C LEU A 10 -30.56 23.65 4.92
N ALA A 11 -31.49 24.21 4.13
CA ALA A 11 -31.79 23.73 2.78
C ALA A 11 -30.60 23.91 1.81
N ALA A 12 -29.86 25.03 1.91
CA ALA A 12 -28.64 25.25 1.13
C ALA A 12 -27.51 24.29 1.50
N LEU A 13 -27.42 23.89 2.78
CA LEU A 13 -26.48 22.86 3.25
C LEU A 13 -26.84 21.44 2.76
N VAL A 14 -28.13 21.13 2.59
CA VAL A 14 -28.58 19.82 2.06
C VAL A 14 -28.47 19.76 0.53
N LEU A 15 -28.54 20.90 -0.16
CA LEU A 15 -28.37 21.00 -1.62
C LEU A 15 -26.90 21.12 -2.06
N GLY A 16 -25.97 21.33 -1.12
CA GLY A 16 -24.53 21.26 -1.34
C GLY A 16 -24.06 19.81 -1.45
N GLY A 17 -24.50 19.09 -2.49
CA GLY A 17 -23.96 17.77 -2.82
C GLY A 17 -22.43 17.83 -2.91
N CYS A 18 -21.75 16.82 -2.38
CA CYS A 18 -20.30 16.68 -2.38
C CYS A 18 -19.72 17.00 -3.77
N GLN A 19 -19.20 18.21 -3.96
CA GLN A 19 -18.49 18.56 -5.20
C GLN A 19 -17.12 17.90 -5.14
N THR A 20 -17.03 16.67 -5.64
CA THR A 20 -15.74 16.08 -6.02
C THR A 20 -15.21 16.88 -7.19
N LEU A 21 -13.97 17.38 -7.09
CA LEU A 21 -13.28 18.04 -8.19
C LEU A 21 -13.48 17.22 -9.49
N PRO A 22 -13.87 17.85 -10.61
CA PRO A 22 -14.09 17.14 -11.86
C PRO A 22 -12.79 16.42 -12.24
N ARG A 23 -12.80 15.09 -12.17
CA ARG A 23 -11.70 14.25 -12.65
C ARG A 23 -11.78 14.15 -14.15
N VAL A 24 -10.63 14.25 -14.81
CA VAL A 24 -10.52 13.91 -16.23
C VAL A 24 -10.86 12.41 -16.37
N PRO A 25 -11.88 12.02 -17.15
CA PRO A 25 -12.17 10.62 -17.37
C PRO A 25 -11.05 10.02 -18.22
N TYR A 26 -10.26 9.11 -17.66
CA TYR A 26 -9.31 8.31 -18.42
C TYR A 26 -9.96 6.99 -18.84
N GLY A 27 -9.86 6.65 -20.12
CA GLY A 27 -10.30 5.35 -20.63
C GLY A 27 -9.36 4.23 -20.17
N LEU A 28 -9.91 3.01 -20.03
CA LEU A 28 -9.13 1.81 -19.68
C LEU A 28 -7.97 1.57 -20.67
N GLU A 29 -8.18 1.85 -21.96
CA GLU A 29 -7.15 1.71 -22.99
C GLU A 29 -5.96 2.65 -22.76
N THR A 30 -6.22 3.91 -22.43
CA THR A 30 -5.18 4.90 -22.14
C THR A 30 -4.40 4.53 -20.88
N LEU A 31 -5.09 4.04 -19.84
CA LEU A 31 -4.46 3.57 -18.60
C LEU A 31 -3.59 2.33 -18.83
N ASN A 32 -4.00 1.42 -19.71
CA ASN A 32 -3.24 0.22 -20.03
C ASN A 32 -2.02 0.55 -20.89
N ALA A 33 -2.16 1.38 -21.92
CA ALA A 33 -1.05 1.80 -22.78
C ALA A 33 0.07 2.54 -22.01
N ALA A 34 -0.29 3.27 -20.95
CA ALA A 34 0.66 3.96 -20.08
C ALA A 34 1.10 3.13 -18.85
N SER A 35 0.66 1.87 -18.72
CA SER A 35 0.99 1.05 -17.56
C SER A 35 2.44 0.58 -17.62
N PRO A 36 3.26 0.89 -16.60
CA PRO A 36 4.63 0.41 -16.55
C PRO A 36 4.67 -1.10 -16.28
N ASP A 37 5.77 -1.76 -16.64
CA ASP A 37 5.93 -3.21 -16.49
C ASP A 37 5.78 -3.70 -15.03
N TYR A 38 6.11 -2.87 -14.05
CA TYR A 38 5.94 -3.17 -12.62
C TYR A 38 4.48 -3.00 -12.12
N ARG A 39 3.51 -2.74 -12.99
CA ARG A 39 2.08 -2.59 -12.67
C ARG A 39 1.25 -3.66 -13.36
N TYR A 40 0.39 -4.33 -12.60
CA TYR A 40 -0.49 -5.39 -13.09
C TYR A 40 -1.95 -5.01 -12.84
N ASN A 41 -2.69 -4.73 -13.92
CA ASN A 41 -4.14 -4.57 -13.94
C ASN A 41 -4.81 -5.84 -14.49
N PHE A 42 -5.50 -6.61 -13.64
CA PHE A 42 -6.08 -7.91 -14.02
C PHE A 42 -7.40 -7.83 -14.80
N ILE A 43 -7.84 -6.63 -15.20
CA ILE A 43 -8.91 -6.47 -16.19
C ILE A 43 -8.47 -7.05 -17.54
N GLU A 44 -7.19 -6.91 -17.88
CA GLU A 44 -6.64 -7.41 -19.12
C GLU A 44 -6.17 -8.87 -18.98
N PRO A 45 -6.62 -9.80 -19.85
CA PRO A 45 -6.25 -11.21 -19.77
C PRO A 45 -4.73 -11.46 -19.83
N GLY A 46 -3.99 -10.71 -20.66
CA GLY A 46 -2.54 -10.86 -20.84
C GLY A 46 -1.75 -10.56 -19.57
N THR A 47 -2.21 -9.61 -18.77
CA THR A 47 -1.55 -9.22 -17.51
C THR A 47 -1.58 -10.33 -16.47
N ARG A 48 -2.65 -11.13 -16.42
CA ARG A 48 -2.72 -12.30 -15.53
C ARG A 48 -1.72 -13.36 -15.94
N VAL A 49 -1.57 -13.62 -17.24
CA VAL A 49 -0.59 -14.58 -17.76
C VAL A 49 0.82 -14.13 -17.41
N ARG A 50 1.13 -12.83 -17.59
CA ARG A 50 2.42 -12.25 -17.22
C ARG A 50 2.73 -12.42 -15.74
N PHE A 51 1.80 -12.03 -14.86
CA PHE A 51 1.96 -12.17 -13.41
C PHE A 51 2.19 -13.62 -12.96
N LEU A 52 1.43 -14.57 -13.51
CA LEU A 52 1.62 -15.99 -13.23
C LEU A 52 2.93 -16.52 -13.79
N GLY A 53 3.37 -16.02 -14.96
CA GLY A 53 4.68 -16.29 -15.53
C GLY A 53 5.81 -15.84 -14.61
N ASP A 54 5.70 -14.62 -14.06
CA ASP A 54 6.70 -14.05 -13.16
C ASP A 54 6.82 -14.87 -11.87
N ILE A 55 5.70 -15.22 -11.22
CA ILE A 55 5.70 -16.10 -10.02
C ILE A 55 6.22 -17.50 -10.36
N GLY A 56 5.80 -18.05 -11.50
CA GLY A 56 6.26 -19.36 -11.97
C GLY A 56 7.75 -19.37 -12.32
N GLY A 57 8.33 -18.24 -12.72
CA GLY A 57 9.77 -18.06 -12.92
C GLY A 57 10.53 -18.23 -11.61
N VAL A 58 10.07 -17.58 -10.53
CA VAL A 58 10.68 -17.69 -9.20
C VAL A 58 10.77 -19.15 -8.74
N GLY A 59 9.69 -19.92 -8.88
CA GLY A 59 9.68 -21.33 -8.47
C GLY A 59 10.60 -22.23 -9.30
N ARG A 60 10.78 -21.95 -10.59
CA ARG A 60 11.70 -22.72 -11.47
C ARG A 60 13.16 -22.44 -11.19
N GLU A 61 13.47 -21.22 -10.77
CA GLU A 61 14.83 -20.77 -10.47
C GLU A 61 15.24 -21.11 -9.02
N HIS A 62 14.30 -21.51 -8.16
CA HIS A 62 14.58 -21.83 -6.77
C HIS A 62 15.34 -23.18 -6.60
N PRO A 63 16.49 -23.22 -5.92
CA PRO A 63 17.36 -24.40 -5.85
C PRO A 63 16.72 -25.66 -5.25
N SER A 64 15.76 -25.52 -4.32
CA SER A 64 15.08 -26.67 -3.69
C SER A 64 13.83 -27.12 -4.46
N GLY A 65 13.36 -26.34 -5.44
CA GLY A 65 12.04 -26.53 -6.07
C GLY A 65 10.84 -26.23 -5.16
N GLU A 66 11.06 -25.90 -3.88
CA GLU A 66 10.01 -25.48 -2.95
C GLU A 66 9.94 -23.95 -2.86
N LEU A 67 8.81 -23.39 -3.26
CA LEU A 67 8.56 -21.95 -3.24
C LEU A 67 8.01 -21.50 -1.87
N GLN A 68 8.71 -20.59 -1.20
CA GLN A 68 8.28 -19.99 0.07
C GLN A 68 7.46 -18.72 -0.19
N LEU A 69 6.15 -18.82 -0.03
CA LEU A 69 5.19 -17.72 -0.21
C LEU A 69 4.72 -17.15 1.11
N LEU A 70 4.80 -15.84 1.29
CA LEU A 70 4.24 -15.13 2.43
C LEU A 70 3.18 -14.10 2.00
N PRO A 71 1.89 -14.44 2.06
CA PRO A 71 0.81 -13.47 1.93
C PRO A 71 0.55 -12.73 3.25
N LEU A 72 0.68 -11.40 3.23
CA LEU A 72 0.37 -10.52 4.36
C LEU A 72 -0.93 -9.76 4.10
N SER A 73 -1.95 -10.13 4.88
CA SER A 73 -3.28 -9.55 4.78
C SER A 73 -3.37 -8.17 5.44
N GLY A 74 -4.51 -7.51 5.21
CA GLY A 74 -4.90 -6.33 5.96
C GLY A 74 -5.29 -6.66 7.41
N GLY A 75 -5.23 -5.66 8.28
CA GLY A 75 -5.59 -5.82 9.69
C GLY A 75 -5.97 -4.53 10.41
N GLY A 76 -6.07 -3.40 9.70
CA GLY A 76 -6.37 -2.10 10.29
C GLY A 76 -5.50 -1.80 11.52
N ALA A 77 -6.14 -1.50 12.65
CA ALA A 77 -5.48 -1.24 13.93
C ALA A 77 -4.62 -2.42 14.45
N ASN A 78 -4.90 -3.65 14.01
CA ASN A 78 -4.19 -4.87 14.42
C ASN A 78 -2.94 -5.15 13.59
N GLY A 79 -2.51 -4.26 12.69
CA GLY A 79 -1.26 -4.43 11.94
C GLY A 79 -0.03 -4.66 12.85
N ALA A 80 -0.04 -4.10 14.06
CA ALA A 80 1.00 -4.32 15.06
C ALA A 80 1.12 -5.80 15.50
N TYR A 81 0.03 -6.57 15.47
CA TYR A 81 0.09 -8.01 15.73
C TYR A 81 0.89 -8.73 14.62
N GLY A 82 0.58 -8.46 13.35
CA GLY A 82 1.30 -9.03 12.22
C GLY A 82 2.79 -8.68 12.24
N ALA A 83 3.12 -7.41 12.50
CA ALA A 83 4.50 -6.97 12.68
C ALA A 83 5.19 -7.68 13.86
N GLY A 84 4.48 -7.86 14.98
CA GLY A 84 4.97 -8.59 16.15
C GLY A 84 5.23 -10.07 15.88
N VAL A 85 4.37 -10.75 15.12
CA VAL A 85 4.59 -12.14 14.69
C VAL A 85 5.84 -12.24 13.82
N MET A 86 6.00 -11.35 12.84
CA MET A 86 7.18 -11.34 11.96
C MET A 86 8.47 -11.05 12.73
N TYR A 87 8.44 -10.07 13.64
CA TYR A 87 9.56 -9.75 14.50
C TYR A 87 9.93 -10.90 15.44
N GLY A 88 8.94 -11.54 16.08
CA GLY A 88 9.14 -12.68 16.95
C GLY A 88 9.71 -13.89 16.22
N TRP A 89 9.23 -14.17 15.00
CA TRP A 89 9.76 -15.23 14.16
C TRP A 89 11.21 -14.94 13.73
N GLY A 90 11.51 -13.71 13.32
CA GLY A 90 12.89 -13.30 13.04
C GLY A 90 13.82 -13.50 14.25
N ARG A 91 13.36 -13.14 15.46
CA ARG A 91 14.10 -13.35 16.72
C ARG A 91 14.34 -14.82 17.07
N ARG A 92 13.42 -15.71 16.70
CA ARG A 92 13.60 -17.16 16.89
C ARG A 92 14.72 -17.70 16.00
N GLY A 93 15.07 -16.99 14.93
CA GLY A 93 16.20 -17.31 14.05
C GLY A 93 15.89 -18.33 12.96
N ASP A 94 14.64 -18.80 12.88
CA ASP A 94 14.16 -19.84 11.96
C ASP A 94 13.11 -19.31 10.97
N ARG A 95 13.01 -17.98 10.80
CA ARG A 95 12.13 -17.40 9.78
C ARG A 95 12.71 -17.68 8.39
N PRO A 96 12.00 -18.40 7.51
CA PRO A 96 12.46 -18.66 6.15
C PRO A 96 12.69 -17.34 5.40
N GLU A 97 13.62 -17.39 4.45
CA GLU A 97 13.66 -16.38 3.40
C GLU A 97 12.53 -16.67 2.42
N PHE A 98 11.55 -15.78 2.35
CA PHE A 98 10.41 -15.95 1.45
C PHE A 98 10.77 -15.49 0.05
N ASP A 99 10.58 -16.36 -0.93
CA ASP A 99 10.78 -16.09 -2.35
C ASP A 99 9.81 -15.05 -2.87
N VAL A 100 8.57 -15.12 -2.41
CA VAL A 100 7.50 -14.21 -2.81
C VAL A 100 6.78 -13.70 -1.57
N VAL A 101 6.81 -12.40 -1.37
CA VAL A 101 6.07 -11.72 -0.31
C VAL A 101 4.98 -10.87 -0.95
N THR A 102 3.74 -11.01 -0.49
CA THR A 102 2.64 -10.16 -0.94
C THR A 102 2.03 -9.39 0.22
N GLY A 103 1.50 -8.20 -0.04
CA GLY A 103 0.95 -7.33 0.99
C GLY A 103 -0.26 -6.53 0.53
N VAL A 104 -1.25 -6.44 1.40
CA VAL A 104 -2.39 -5.53 1.25
C VAL A 104 -2.68 -4.80 2.57
N SER A 105 -3.01 -3.51 2.48
CA SER A 105 -3.35 -2.69 3.66
C SER A 105 -2.24 -2.73 4.72
N ALA A 106 -2.54 -3.06 5.98
CA ALA A 106 -1.52 -3.19 7.02
C ALA A 106 -0.36 -4.13 6.61
N GLY A 107 -0.66 -5.22 5.90
CA GLY A 107 0.34 -6.15 5.36
C GLY A 107 1.28 -5.49 4.35
N ALA A 108 0.81 -4.49 3.60
CA ALA A 108 1.65 -3.74 2.68
C ALA A 108 2.75 -2.94 3.38
N LEU A 109 2.51 -2.50 4.62
CA LEU A 109 3.51 -1.80 5.43
C LEU A 109 4.52 -2.74 6.08
N ILE A 110 4.16 -4.00 6.29
CA ILE A 110 5.02 -5.03 6.88
C ILE A 110 5.91 -5.67 5.81
N ALA A 111 5.34 -5.92 4.63
CA ALA A 111 5.95 -6.71 3.57
C ALA A 111 7.34 -6.23 3.12
N PRO A 112 7.62 -4.93 2.91
CA PRO A 112 8.95 -4.46 2.52
C PRO A 112 10.04 -4.80 3.54
N PHE A 113 9.73 -4.72 4.84
CA PHE A 113 10.70 -5.04 5.89
C PHE A 113 10.99 -6.53 5.95
N VAL A 114 9.95 -7.37 5.87
CA VAL A 114 10.11 -8.84 5.87
C VAL A 114 10.86 -9.29 4.61
N PHE A 115 10.56 -8.67 3.47
CA PHE A 115 11.21 -8.96 2.20
C PHE A 115 12.69 -8.57 2.24
N ALA A 116 13.03 -7.38 2.75
CA ALA A 116 14.40 -6.89 2.87
C ALA A 116 15.27 -7.69 3.87
N GLY A 117 14.65 -8.50 4.74
CA GLY A 117 15.34 -9.46 5.60
C GLY A 117 15.42 -9.06 7.07
N SER A 118 16.01 -9.94 7.89
CA SER A 118 16.02 -9.82 9.36
C SER A 118 16.77 -8.58 9.89
N ALA A 119 17.69 -8.02 9.12
CA ALA A 119 18.35 -6.75 9.45
C ALA A 119 17.36 -5.59 9.63
N PHE A 120 16.18 -5.68 9.00
CA PHE A 120 15.12 -4.68 9.08
C PHE A 120 14.07 -4.97 10.16
N ASP A 121 14.19 -6.08 10.91
CA ASP A 121 13.25 -6.43 11.98
C ASP A 121 13.17 -5.37 13.10
N PRO A 122 14.28 -4.72 13.54
CA PRO A 122 14.19 -3.62 14.50
C PRO A 122 13.41 -2.41 13.95
N ALA A 123 13.61 -2.08 12.67
CA ALA A 123 12.90 -0.99 12.01
C ALA A 123 11.41 -1.31 11.82
N LEU A 124 11.09 -2.57 11.49
CA LEU A 124 9.71 -3.08 11.47
C LEU A 124 9.05 -2.92 12.84
N ARG A 125 9.75 -3.32 13.91
CA ARG A 125 9.23 -3.17 15.27
C ARG A 125 8.96 -1.70 15.57
N GLU A 126 9.94 -0.82 15.38
CA GLU A 126 9.81 0.62 15.65
C GLU A 126 8.62 1.23 14.89
N ALA A 127 8.48 0.93 13.59
CA ALA A 127 7.39 1.42 12.77
C ALA A 127 5.99 1.09 13.35
N PHE A 128 5.84 -0.02 14.09
CA PHE A 128 4.58 -0.46 14.67
C PHE A 128 4.45 -0.28 16.19
N THR A 129 5.54 -0.08 16.94
CA THR A 129 5.53 0.02 18.41
C THR A 129 5.59 1.44 18.97
N ASP A 130 6.10 2.43 18.23
CA ASP A 130 6.45 3.76 18.75
C ASP A 130 5.27 4.69 19.12
N GLY A 131 4.08 4.15 19.37
CA GLY A 131 2.88 4.95 19.66
C GLY A 131 2.37 5.78 18.45
N ARG A 132 3.08 5.77 17.32
CA ARG A 132 2.66 6.39 16.04
C ARG A 132 1.43 5.67 15.46
N ALA A 133 1.34 4.35 15.65
CA ALA A 133 0.15 3.54 15.36
C ALA A 133 -1.08 3.89 16.23
N LYS A 134 -0.88 4.36 17.48
CA LYS A 134 -1.99 4.86 18.31
C LYS A 134 -2.55 6.20 17.80
N ASN A 135 -1.74 6.99 17.10
CA ASN A 135 -2.15 8.27 16.48
C ASN A 135 -2.66 8.12 15.03
N LEU A 136 -2.57 6.92 14.45
CA LEU A 136 -3.06 6.61 13.10
C LEU A 136 -4.60 6.67 13.00
N LEU A 137 -5.29 6.48 14.13
CA LEU A 137 -6.74 6.58 14.26
C LEU A 137 -7.21 7.88 14.94
N ARG A 138 -6.61 9.03 14.59
CA ARG A 138 -7.19 10.32 14.99
C ARG A 138 -8.45 10.64 14.18
N SER A 139 -9.61 10.33 14.76
CA SER A 139 -10.93 10.71 14.25
C SER A 139 -10.97 12.21 13.95
N ARG A 140 -11.50 12.60 12.78
CA ARG A 140 -11.75 14.00 12.43
C ARG A 140 -12.93 14.62 13.19
N GLY A 141 -13.61 13.88 14.07
CA GLY A 141 -14.81 14.36 14.76
C GLY A 141 -15.89 14.81 13.76
N LEU A 142 -16.63 15.88 14.07
CA LEU A 142 -17.65 16.47 13.20
C LEU A 142 -17.13 16.93 11.82
N GLY A 143 -15.81 17.07 11.65
CA GLY A 143 -15.18 17.41 10.37
C GLY A 143 -15.19 16.29 9.32
N ALA A 144 -15.52 15.05 9.71
CA ALA A 144 -15.72 13.93 8.78
C ALA A 144 -17.00 14.07 7.92
N LEU A 145 -17.93 14.96 8.32
CA LEU A 145 -19.15 15.25 7.57
C LEU A 145 -18.92 16.22 6.39
N LEU A 146 -17.79 16.94 6.40
CA LEU A 146 -17.49 18.04 5.48
C LEU A 146 -16.40 17.70 4.45
N TRP A 147 -15.65 16.61 4.65
CA TRP A 147 -14.51 16.22 3.80
C TRP A 147 -14.46 14.68 3.63
N PRO A 148 -14.07 14.16 2.45
CA PRO A 148 -13.95 12.72 2.25
C PRO A 148 -12.83 12.12 3.13
N GLY A 149 -13.20 11.19 4.02
CA GLY A 149 -12.27 10.45 4.89
C GLY A 149 -12.45 10.73 6.39
N VAL A 150 -12.76 9.68 7.17
CA VAL A 150 -12.95 9.71 8.63
C VAL A 150 -11.65 10.06 9.41
N PHE A 151 -10.47 9.80 8.84
CA PHE A 151 -9.17 9.99 9.51
C PHE A 151 -8.20 10.86 8.72
N LYS A 152 -7.31 11.54 9.44
CA LYS A 152 -6.27 12.41 8.88
C LYS A 152 -5.18 11.59 8.15
N PRO A 153 -4.82 11.88 6.89
CA PRO A 153 -3.77 11.16 6.16
C PRO A 153 -2.34 11.46 6.64
N GLU A 154 -2.13 12.59 7.33
CA GLU A 154 -0.79 13.10 7.67
C GLU A 154 0.01 12.21 8.64
N PRO A 155 -0.58 11.59 9.69
CA PRO A 155 0.14 10.67 10.58
C PRO A 155 0.60 9.39 9.89
N LEU A 156 -0.25 8.80 9.03
CA LEU A 156 0.10 7.63 8.22
C LEU A 156 1.21 7.96 7.23
N ARG A 157 1.08 9.07 6.51
CA ARG A 157 2.10 9.56 5.58
C ARG A 157 3.43 9.80 6.28
N LYS A 158 3.43 10.47 7.43
CA LYS A 158 4.65 10.74 8.20
C LYS A 158 5.29 9.45 8.73
N LEU A 159 4.49 8.47 9.15
CA LEU A 159 4.99 7.16 9.56
C LEU A 159 5.67 6.45 8.38
N ILE A 160 5.00 6.39 7.23
CA ILE A 160 5.52 5.73 6.03
C ILE A 160 6.78 6.44 5.53
N THR A 161 6.75 7.76 5.35
CA THR A 161 7.91 8.51 4.86
C THR A 161 9.12 8.41 5.79
N ASN A 162 8.91 8.33 7.11
CA ASN A 162 10.00 8.15 8.05
C ASN A 162 10.52 6.70 8.12
N SER A 163 9.66 5.71 7.86
CA SER A 163 10.02 4.28 7.99
C SER A 163 10.53 3.69 6.67
N VAL A 164 10.13 4.23 5.53
CA VAL A 164 10.58 3.83 4.18
C VAL A 164 11.84 4.64 3.82
N THR A 165 12.94 4.23 4.45
CA THR A 165 14.26 4.85 4.28
C THR A 165 14.88 4.49 2.92
N PRO A 166 15.93 5.20 2.46
CA PRO A 166 16.57 4.87 1.18
C PRO A 166 17.16 3.46 1.23
N GLY A 167 17.76 3.10 2.37
CA GLY A 167 18.34 1.78 2.59
C GLY A 167 17.32 0.65 2.57
N LEU A 168 16.07 0.88 3.02
CA LEU A 168 15.01 -0.13 2.88
C LEU A 168 14.67 -0.37 1.40
N VAL A 169 14.51 0.70 0.61
CA VAL A 169 14.20 0.57 -0.82
C VAL A 169 15.36 -0.11 -1.56
N GLU A 170 16.59 0.28 -1.26
CA GLU A 170 17.79 -0.34 -1.84
C GLU A 170 17.88 -1.84 -1.52
N ALA A 171 17.62 -2.23 -0.27
CA ALA A 171 17.58 -3.63 0.13
C ALA A 171 16.48 -4.41 -0.59
N VAL A 172 15.28 -3.84 -0.74
CA VAL A 172 14.21 -4.43 -1.57
C VAL A 172 14.68 -4.64 -3.01
N GLY A 173 15.36 -3.66 -3.61
CA GLY A 173 15.93 -3.80 -4.95
C GLY A 173 17.02 -4.88 -5.01
N ALA A 174 17.85 -5.01 -3.98
CA ALA A 174 18.88 -6.04 -3.89
C ALA A 174 18.28 -7.46 -3.80
N GLU A 175 17.25 -7.66 -2.99
CA GLU A 175 16.55 -8.94 -2.88
C GLU A 175 15.82 -9.29 -4.18
N HIS A 176 15.26 -8.32 -4.88
CA HIS A 176 14.65 -8.56 -6.18
C HIS A 176 15.66 -9.04 -7.23
N ARG A 177 16.90 -8.51 -7.21
CA ARG A 177 17.99 -8.98 -8.09
C ARG A 177 18.40 -10.43 -7.82
N LYS A 178 18.11 -10.96 -6.62
CA LYS A 178 18.33 -12.38 -6.28
C LYS A 178 17.23 -13.31 -6.80
N GLY A 179 16.22 -12.78 -7.50
CA GLY A 179 15.09 -13.58 -8.02
C GLY A 179 13.84 -13.55 -7.15
N ARG A 180 13.90 -12.92 -5.96
CA ARG A 180 12.73 -12.81 -5.07
C ARG A 180 11.74 -11.76 -5.59
N ARG A 181 10.47 -11.84 -5.19
CA ARG A 181 9.42 -10.89 -5.62
C ARG A 181 8.64 -10.31 -4.44
N LEU A 182 8.41 -9.00 -4.50
CA LEU A 182 7.59 -8.26 -3.55
C LEU A 182 6.41 -7.63 -4.28
N TYR A 183 5.20 -8.10 -3.99
CA TYR A 183 3.98 -7.61 -4.61
C TYR A 183 3.08 -6.89 -3.62
N ILE A 184 2.68 -5.67 -3.94
CA ILE A 184 1.75 -4.89 -3.14
C ILE A 184 0.47 -4.65 -3.93
N ALA A 185 -0.68 -4.90 -3.31
CA ALA A 185 -1.96 -4.64 -3.95
C ALA A 185 -2.58 -3.32 -3.48
N THR A 186 -3.13 -2.56 -4.43
CA THR A 186 -3.95 -1.37 -4.19
C THR A 186 -5.32 -1.55 -4.85
N THR A 187 -6.32 -0.79 -4.43
CA THR A 187 -7.60 -0.68 -5.13
C THR A 187 -7.64 0.59 -5.95
N SER A 188 -7.81 0.46 -7.27
CA SER A 188 -8.05 1.58 -8.17
C SER A 188 -9.50 2.03 -8.03
N LEU A 189 -9.73 3.31 -7.72
CA LEU A 189 -11.09 3.85 -7.60
C LEU A 189 -11.71 4.19 -8.96
N ASP A 190 -10.88 4.43 -9.98
CA ASP A 190 -11.35 4.78 -11.33
C ASP A 190 -11.88 3.54 -12.06
N THR A 191 -11.27 2.38 -11.79
CA THR A 191 -11.65 1.12 -12.41
C THR A 191 -12.36 0.16 -11.45
N GLN A 192 -12.43 0.50 -10.16
CA GLN A 192 -12.96 -0.35 -9.07
C GLN A 192 -12.31 -1.75 -9.02
N THR A 193 -11.07 -1.86 -9.50
CA THR A 193 -10.35 -3.14 -9.57
C THR A 193 -9.08 -3.14 -8.74
N GLN A 194 -8.62 -4.34 -8.40
CA GLN A 194 -7.33 -4.54 -7.76
C GLN A 194 -6.21 -4.34 -8.79
N VAL A 195 -5.21 -3.58 -8.38
CA VAL A 195 -3.95 -3.39 -9.11
C VAL A 195 -2.84 -3.95 -8.23
N VAL A 196 -1.95 -4.74 -8.82
CA VAL A 196 -0.75 -5.26 -8.15
C VAL A 196 0.48 -4.53 -8.66
N TRP A 197 1.40 -4.24 -7.75
CA TRP A 197 2.64 -3.52 -8.03
C TRP A 197 3.83 -4.40 -7.66
N ASP A 198 4.78 -4.57 -8.57
CA ASP A 198 6.09 -5.15 -8.27
C ASP A 198 7.00 -4.07 -7.67
N MET A 199 7.09 -4.11 -6.34
CA MET A 199 7.86 -3.13 -5.60
C MET A 199 9.36 -3.36 -5.73
N GLY A 200 9.79 -4.59 -6.05
CA GLY A 200 11.20 -4.90 -6.26
C GLY A 200 11.70 -4.36 -7.60
N ALA A 201 10.90 -4.52 -8.66
CA ALA A 201 11.17 -3.91 -9.96
C ALA A 201 11.18 -2.38 -9.86
N LEU A 202 10.22 -1.79 -9.12
CA LEU A 202 10.20 -0.35 -8.85
C LEU A 202 11.43 0.12 -8.04
N ALA A 203 11.88 -0.66 -7.06
CA ALA A 203 13.02 -0.32 -6.20
C ALA A 203 14.37 -0.38 -6.91
N GLN A 204 14.47 -1.05 -8.07
CA GLN A 204 15.69 -1.06 -8.88
C GLN A 204 15.88 0.23 -9.69
N ARG A 205 14.86 1.08 -9.77
CA ARG A 205 14.93 2.34 -10.49
C ARG A 205 15.72 3.38 -9.69
N THR A 206 16.53 4.17 -10.40
CA THR A 206 17.43 5.16 -9.80
C THR A 206 16.85 6.58 -9.77
N ASP A 207 15.69 6.79 -10.40
CA ASP A 207 15.05 8.11 -10.43
C ASP A 207 14.36 8.46 -9.09
N PRO A 208 14.42 9.73 -8.64
CA PRO A 208 13.79 10.15 -7.38
C PRO A 208 12.27 9.93 -7.34
N GLU A 209 11.61 9.96 -8.50
CA GLU A 209 10.16 9.78 -8.63
C GLU A 209 9.72 8.36 -8.25
N SER A 210 10.53 7.35 -8.58
CA SER A 210 10.26 5.94 -8.26
C SER A 210 10.19 5.69 -6.77
N ARG A 211 11.00 6.41 -5.98
CA ARG A 211 10.97 6.32 -4.53
C ARG A 211 9.74 7.00 -3.93
N GLN A 212 9.32 8.12 -4.52
CA GLN A 212 8.07 8.75 -4.13
C GLN A 212 6.88 7.85 -4.49
N LEU A 213 6.91 7.22 -5.67
CA LEU A 213 5.91 6.25 -6.11
C LEU A 213 5.84 5.03 -5.19
N PHE A 214 6.99 4.50 -4.75
CA PHE A 214 7.06 3.39 -3.80
C PHE A 214 6.30 3.74 -2.51
N GLN A 215 6.54 4.92 -1.95
CA GLN A 215 5.80 5.39 -0.76
C GLN A 215 4.31 5.60 -1.05
N ASN A 216 3.98 6.19 -2.20
CA ASN A 216 2.59 6.45 -2.59
C ASN A 216 1.79 5.15 -2.74
N ILE A 217 2.38 4.08 -3.30
CA ILE A 217 1.74 2.77 -3.41
C ILE A 217 1.46 2.18 -2.02
N LEU A 218 2.41 2.27 -1.10
CA LEU A 218 2.21 1.80 0.28
C LEU A 218 1.10 2.58 1.01
N ILE A 219 1.08 3.90 0.83
CA ILE A 219 0.02 4.77 1.36
C ILE A 219 -1.32 4.38 0.74
N ALA A 220 -1.40 4.23 -0.58
CA ALA A 220 -2.62 3.87 -1.31
C ALA A 220 -3.16 2.49 -0.88
N SER A 221 -2.28 1.49 -0.71
CA SER A 221 -2.67 0.17 -0.23
C SER A 221 -3.22 0.21 1.20
N SER A 222 -2.64 1.06 2.04
CA SER A 222 -2.99 1.23 3.45
C SER A 222 -4.20 2.14 3.68
N SER A 223 -4.66 2.84 2.64
CA SER A 223 -5.74 3.81 2.74
C SER A 223 -7.07 3.16 2.40
N ILE A 224 -7.92 2.99 3.40
CA ILE A 224 -9.28 2.46 3.22
C ILE A 224 -10.13 3.54 2.51
N PRO A 225 -10.76 3.22 1.36
CA PRO A 225 -11.69 4.13 0.68
C PRO A 225 -12.81 4.61 1.62
N GLY A 226 -13.05 5.92 1.68
CA GLY A 226 -14.03 6.56 2.59
C GLY A 226 -13.49 6.89 3.99
N VAL A 227 -12.33 6.36 4.36
CA VAL A 227 -11.63 6.61 5.63
C VAL A 227 -10.46 7.57 5.43
N PHE A 228 -9.83 7.55 4.26
CA PHE A 228 -8.76 8.46 3.83
C PHE A 228 -9.04 9.03 2.43
N PRO A 229 -8.52 10.22 2.08
CA PRO A 229 -8.67 10.77 0.74
C PRO A 229 -8.00 9.87 -0.31
N PRO A 230 -8.52 9.83 -1.54
CA PRO A 230 -7.90 9.08 -2.63
C PRO A 230 -6.52 9.65 -2.98
N TYR A 231 -5.56 8.77 -3.22
CA TYR A 231 -4.22 9.15 -3.69
C TYR A 231 -4.16 8.96 -5.20
N CYS A 232 -3.72 10.00 -5.90
CA CYS A 232 -3.48 10.00 -7.34
C CYS A 232 -1.99 9.75 -7.61
#